data_AF-A0A545UPQ1-F1
#
_entry.id   AF-A0A545UPQ1-F1
#
_cell.length_a   1.000
_cell.length_b   1.000
_cell.length_c   1.000
_cell.angle_alpha   90.00
_cell.angle_beta   90.00
_cell.angle_gamma   90.00
#
_symmetry.space_group_name_H-M   'P 1'
#
loop_
_entity.id
_entity.type
_entity.pdbx_description
1 polymer ?
#
loop_
_entity_poly.entity_id
_entity_poly.type
_entity_poly.pdbx_seq_one_letter_code
_entity_poly.pdbx_strand_id
1 'polypeptide(L)'
;MTTRREQPLAPRRRGGPAPTPPCDTAAPPGAFRFMALPTELQLAVSEHLAYPDALSLKQTNTHLRSLVRADLTLKVEWLLERRRLHLECPNSHSCDLGSDLRFCRGSVP
;
A
#
# COMPACT_ATOMS: atom_id res chain seq x y z
N MET A 1 32.97 -37.09 46.62
CA MET A 1 33.36 -36.43 45.36
C MET A 1 32.50 -37.08 44.27
N THR A 2 31.55 -36.45 43.58
CA THR A 2 31.24 -35.04 43.33
C THR A 2 29.77 -34.96 42.93
N THR A 3 29.00 -34.12 43.62
CA THR A 3 27.59 -33.80 43.32
C THR A 3 27.53 -32.97 42.03
N ARG A 4 26.90 -33.48 40.96
CA ARG A 4 26.60 -32.69 39.76
C ARG A 4 25.34 -31.86 40.02
N ARG A 5 25.55 -30.59 40.36
CA ARG A 5 24.51 -29.59 40.58
C ARG A 5 23.97 -29.16 39.22
N GLU A 6 22.79 -29.66 38.81
CA GLU A 6 22.09 -29.16 37.61
C GLU A 6 21.58 -27.74 37.90
N GLN A 7 22.08 -26.76 37.16
CA GLN A 7 21.57 -25.39 37.15
C GLN A 7 20.39 -25.30 36.18
N PRO A 8 19.26 -24.67 36.55
CA PRO A 8 18.18 -24.41 35.60
C PRO A 8 18.61 -23.34 34.58
N LEU A 9 18.53 -23.69 33.30
CA LEU A 9 18.73 -22.78 32.18
C LEU A 9 17.72 -21.62 32.28
N ALA A 10 18.22 -20.39 32.40
CA ALA A 10 17.39 -19.20 32.29
C ALA A 10 16.67 -19.17 30.92
N PRO A 11 15.40 -18.75 30.85
CA PRO A 11 14.70 -18.67 29.58
C PRO A 11 15.40 -17.64 28.69
N ARG A 12 15.88 -18.10 27.52
CA ARG A 12 16.37 -17.24 26.45
C ARG A 12 15.26 -16.26 26.08
N ARG A 13 15.40 -15.00 26.50
CA ARG A 13 14.61 -13.89 25.96
C ARG A 13 14.91 -13.83 24.46
N ARG A 14 13.99 -14.36 23.64
CA ARG A 14 13.98 -14.09 22.20
C ARG A 14 13.87 -12.58 22.07
N GLY A 15 14.94 -11.94 21.59
CA GLY A 15 14.86 -10.58 21.08
C GLY A 15 13.92 -10.61 19.88
N GLY A 16 12.63 -10.35 20.12
CA GLY A 16 11.72 -9.97 19.06
C GLY A 16 12.19 -8.62 18.48
N PRO A 17 11.84 -8.30 17.22
CA PRO A 17 12.04 -6.95 16.72
C PRO A 17 11.39 -5.97 17.70
N ALA A 18 12.05 -4.84 17.94
CA ALA A 18 11.56 -3.81 18.84
C ALA A 18 10.08 -3.51 18.53
N PRO A 19 9.22 -3.28 19.55
CA PRO A 19 7.89 -2.77 19.30
C PRO A 19 8.06 -1.48 18.51
N THR A 20 7.68 -1.50 17.24
CA THR A 20 7.61 -0.28 16.43
C THR A 20 6.72 0.69 17.20
N PRO A 21 7.19 1.90 17.53
CA PRO A 21 6.34 2.88 18.19
C PRO A 21 5.07 3.06 17.36
N PRO A 22 3.89 3.22 17.98
CA PRO A 22 2.72 3.66 17.24
C PRO A 22 3.13 4.91 16.48
N CYS A 23 2.94 4.91 15.17
CA CYS A 23 3.18 6.06 14.32
C CYS A 23 2.10 7.11 14.59
N ASP A 24 1.98 7.56 15.84
CA ASP A 24 1.32 8.80 16.20
C ASP A 24 2.33 9.92 15.93
N THR A 25 2.74 10.04 14.66
CA THR A 25 3.45 11.21 14.19
C THR A 25 2.42 12.33 14.16
N ALA A 26 2.28 13.05 15.28
CA ALA A 26 1.67 14.36 15.27
C ALA A 26 2.43 15.19 14.23
N ALA A 27 1.83 15.33 13.05
CA ALA A 27 2.45 15.98 11.91
C ALA A 27 2.99 17.36 12.34
N PRO A 28 4.22 17.73 11.97
CA PRO A 28 4.82 18.98 12.41
C PRO A 28 3.91 20.16 12.06
N PRO A 29 3.83 21.20 12.91
CA PRO A 29 3.06 22.41 12.60
C PRO A 29 3.65 23.04 11.33
N GLY A 30 2.91 22.92 10.21
CA GLY A 30 3.38 23.27 8.86
C GLY A 30 3.32 22.13 7.84
N ALA A 31 2.99 20.90 8.24
CA ALA A 31 2.76 19.80 7.32
C ALA A 31 1.47 20.03 6.51
N PHE A 32 1.62 20.49 5.26
CA PHE A 32 0.52 20.54 4.31
C PHE A 32 -0.02 19.13 4.07
N ARG A 33 -1.28 18.91 4.44
CA ARG A 33 -1.98 17.65 4.21
C ARG A 33 -2.63 17.67 2.84
N PHE A 34 -2.62 16.53 2.16
CA PHE A 34 -3.36 16.38 0.90
C PHE A 34 -4.86 16.74 1.05
N MET A 35 -5.45 16.40 2.20
CA MET A 35 -6.84 16.74 2.54
C MET A 35 -7.09 18.25 2.77
N ALA A 36 -6.04 19.06 2.94
CA ALA A 36 -6.16 20.50 3.09
C ALA A 36 -6.19 21.25 1.74
N LEU A 37 -5.93 20.55 0.63
CA LEU A 37 -6.03 21.12 -0.71
C LEU A 37 -7.50 21.33 -1.10
N PRO A 38 -7.81 22.38 -1.89
CA PRO A 38 -9.10 22.49 -2.59
C PRO A 38 -9.39 21.28 -3.46
N THR A 39 -10.67 20.98 -3.63
CA THR A 39 -11.16 19.81 -4.36
C THR A 39 -10.66 19.77 -5.81
N GLU A 40 -10.53 20.94 -6.45
CA GLU A 40 -10.01 21.09 -7.81
C GLU A 40 -8.56 20.62 -7.90
N LEU A 41 -7.73 20.95 -6.90
CA LEU A 41 -6.34 20.51 -6.86
C LEU A 41 -6.23 19.02 -6.54
N GLN A 42 -7.09 18.50 -5.66
CA GLN A 42 -7.15 17.06 -5.39
C GLN A 42 -7.52 16.27 -6.65
N LEU A 43 -8.49 16.78 -7.42
CA LEU A 43 -8.91 16.18 -8.68
C LEU A 43 -7.80 16.25 -9.72
N ALA A 44 -7.19 17.42 -9.91
CA ALA A 44 -6.07 17.60 -10.84
C ALA A 44 -4.92 16.64 -10.54
N VAL A 45 -4.55 16.47 -9.26
CA VAL A 45 -3.52 15.48 -8.87
C VAL A 45 -3.95 14.07 -9.24
N SER A 46 -5.20 13.71 -8.99
CA SER A 46 -5.71 12.36 -9.27
C SER A 46 -5.70 11.99 -10.75
N GLU A 47 -5.84 12.96 -11.66
CA GLU A 47 -5.79 12.76 -13.12
C GLU A 47 -4.40 12.40 -13.64
N HIS A 48 -3.34 12.66 -12.86
CA HIS A 48 -1.95 12.37 -13.23
C HIS A 48 -1.45 11.03 -12.69
N LEU A 49 -2.30 10.29 -11.96
CA LEU A 49 -1.90 9.03 -11.34
C LEU A 49 -2.07 7.85 -12.29
N ALA A 50 -1.07 6.97 -12.30
CA ALA A 50 -1.22 5.68 -12.94
C ALA A 50 -2.28 4.84 -12.20
N TYR A 51 -2.89 3.89 -12.90
CA TYR A 51 -3.96 3.06 -12.38
C TYR A 51 -3.77 2.51 -10.95
N PRO A 52 -2.66 1.82 -10.60
CA PRO A 52 -2.50 1.27 -9.25
C PRO A 52 -2.47 2.35 -8.16
N ASP A 53 -1.91 3.53 -8.44
CA ASP A 53 -1.81 4.64 -7.51
C ASP A 53 -3.17 5.35 -7.37
N ALA A 54 -3.87 5.57 -8.49
CA ALA A 54 -5.22 6.13 -8.51
C ALA A 54 -6.20 5.24 -7.73
N LEU A 55 -6.13 3.92 -7.93
CA LEU A 55 -6.93 2.95 -7.19
C LEU A 55 -6.61 3.00 -5.69
N SER A 56 -5.34 3.08 -5.32
CA SER A 56 -4.90 3.20 -3.93
C SER A 56 -5.46 4.47 -3.28
N LEU A 57 -5.31 5.62 -3.95
CA LEU A 57 -5.82 6.91 -3.48
C LEU A 57 -7.35 6.89 -3.31
N LYS A 58 -8.07 6.27 -4.25
CA LYS A 58 -9.52 6.11 -4.18
C LYS A 58 -9.98 5.32 -2.94
N GLN A 59 -9.14 4.44 -2.40
CA GLN A 59 -9.49 3.61 -1.24
C GLN A 59 -9.16 4.24 0.11
N THR A 60 -8.40 5.34 0.17
CA THR A 60 -7.95 5.90 1.45
C THR A 60 -9.04 6.61 2.25
N ASN A 61 -10.04 7.21 1.59
CA ASN A 61 -11.12 7.95 2.25
C ASN A 61 -12.38 7.99 1.37
N THR A 62 -13.56 8.08 2.00
CA THR A 62 -14.85 8.23 1.31
C THR A 62 -14.91 9.40 0.33
N HIS A 63 -14.36 10.57 0.67
CA HIS A 63 -14.32 11.76 -0.23
C HIS A 63 -13.56 11.47 -1.52
N LEU A 64 -12.35 10.89 -1.39
CA LEU A 64 -11.55 10.50 -2.54
C LEU A 64 -12.17 9.33 -3.30
N ARG A 65 -12.90 8.45 -2.62
CA ARG A 65 -13.62 7.35 -3.28
C ARG A 65 -14.67 7.84 -4.28
N SER A 66 -15.35 8.94 -3.96
CA SER A 66 -16.30 9.59 -4.88
C SER A 66 -15.65 10.44 -5.96
N LEU A 67 -14.43 10.94 -5.71
CA LEU A 67 -13.78 11.94 -6.56
C LEU A 67 -12.77 11.32 -7.55
N VAL A 68 -11.98 10.35 -7.11
CA VAL A 68 -10.88 9.78 -7.89
C VAL A 68 -11.41 8.78 -8.91
N ARG A 69 -11.04 9.01 -10.17
CA ARG A 69 -11.32 8.09 -11.28
C ARG A 69 -10.25 6.99 -11.31
N ALA A 70 -10.71 5.75 -11.22
CA ALA A 70 -9.90 4.55 -11.42
C ALA A 70 -10.75 3.61 -12.28
N ASP A 71 -10.90 3.97 -13.56
CA ASP A 71 -11.75 3.28 -14.51
C ASP A 71 -10.95 2.28 -15.37
N LEU A 72 -11.68 1.49 -16.16
CA LEU A 72 -11.11 0.48 -17.04
C LEU A 72 -10.14 1.09 -18.07
N THR A 73 -10.40 2.30 -18.53
CA THR A 73 -9.56 3.01 -19.50
C THR A 73 -8.16 3.24 -18.93
N LEU A 74 -8.07 3.81 -17.72
CA LEU A 74 -6.80 4.02 -17.03
C LEU A 74 -6.05 2.70 -16.79
N LYS A 75 -6.79 1.63 -16.48
CA LYS A 75 -6.25 0.27 -16.30
C LYS A 75 -5.62 -0.28 -17.58
N VAL A 76 -6.30 -0.12 -18.72
CA VAL A 76 -5.82 -0.57 -20.03
C VAL A 76 -4.59 0.23 -20.45
N GLU A 77 -4.63 1.56 -20.30
CA GLU A 77 -3.50 2.44 -20.61
C GLU A 77 -2.24 2.04 -19.83
N TRP A 78 -2.39 1.80 -18.53
CA TRP A 78 -1.30 1.32 -17.68
C TRP A 78 -0.72 -0.03 -18.16
N LEU A 79 -1.57 -1.00 -18.55
CA LEU A 79 -1.10 -2.29 -19.08
C LEU A 79 -0.36 -2.13 -20.42
N LEU A 80 -0.85 -1.27 -21.31
CA LEU A 80 -0.19 -0.96 -22.58
C LEU A 80 1.20 -0.36 -22.34
N GLU A 81 1.30 0.59 -21.41
CA GLU A 81 2.57 1.24 -21.10
C GLU A 81 3.59 0.27 -20.49
N ARG A 82 3.17 -0.58 -19.55
CA ARG A 82 4.05 -1.64 -19.02
C ARG A 82 4.55 -2.57 -20.11
N ARG A 83 3.68 -2.94 -21.07
CA ARG A 83 4.06 -3.80 -22.19
C ARG A 83 5.06 -3.14 -23.13
N ARG A 84 4.90 -1.83 -23.41
CA ARG A 84 5.86 -1.03 -24.19
C ARG A 84 7.24 -0.99 -23.52
N LEU A 85 7.26 -0.88 -22.20
CA LEU A 85 8.48 -0.86 -21.40
C LEU A 85 9.06 -2.27 -21.12
N HIS A 86 8.48 -3.32 -21.71
CA HIS A 86 8.87 -4.72 -21.47
C HIS A 86 8.88 -5.12 -19.99
N LEU A 87 8.03 -4.48 -19.18
CA LEU A 87 7.85 -4.84 -17.79
C LEU A 87 6.91 -6.05 -17.67
N GLU A 88 7.09 -6.82 -16.60
CA GLU A 88 6.17 -7.91 -16.30
C GLU A 88 4.75 -7.35 -16.14
N CYS A 89 3.83 -7.92 -16.90
CA CYS A 89 2.41 -7.63 -16.79
C CYS A 89 1.78 -8.72 -15.90
N PRO A 90 0.91 -8.35 -14.95
CA PRO A 90 0.24 -9.34 -14.10
C PRO A 90 -0.65 -10.24 -14.97
N ASN A 91 -0.14 -11.43 -15.31
CA ASN A 91 -0.73 -12.31 -16.31
C ASN A 91 -0.56 -13.79 -15.95
N SER A 92 -0.51 -14.12 -14.65
CA SER A 92 -0.13 -15.48 -14.21
C SER A 92 -1.06 -16.57 -14.77
N HIS A 93 -2.35 -16.31 -14.99
CA HIS A 93 -3.26 -17.26 -15.67
C HIS A 93 -4.37 -16.63 -16.53
N SER A 94 -4.74 -15.38 -16.26
CA SER A 94 -5.58 -14.51 -17.07
C SER A 94 -5.30 -13.08 -16.62
N CYS A 95 -5.27 -12.10 -17.53
CA CYS A 95 -5.38 -10.69 -17.15
C CYS A 95 -6.79 -10.47 -16.56
N ASP A 96 -7.05 -10.95 -15.34
CA ASP A 96 -8.32 -10.77 -14.65
C ASP A 96 -8.47 -9.27 -14.32
N LEU A 97 -9.17 -8.57 -15.20
CA LEU A 97 -9.59 -7.18 -15.02
C LEU A 97 -10.45 -6.98 -13.75
N GLY A 98 -10.88 -8.06 -13.08
CA GLY A 98 -11.56 -8.06 -11.76
C GLY A 98 -10.64 -7.97 -10.53
N SER A 99 -9.33 -7.75 -10.71
CA SER A 99 -8.35 -7.77 -9.61
C SER A 99 -8.41 -6.59 -8.63
N ASP A 100 -9.23 -5.55 -8.83
CA ASP A 100 -9.27 -4.38 -7.92
C ASP A 100 -9.52 -4.82 -6.49
N LEU A 101 -10.41 -5.80 -6.29
CA LEU A 101 -10.69 -6.41 -4.99
C LEU A 101 -9.48 -7.21 -4.45
N ARG A 102 -8.72 -7.88 -5.33
CA ARG A 102 -7.50 -8.63 -4.95
C ARG A 102 -6.36 -7.67 -4.60
N PHE A 103 -6.21 -6.59 -5.36
CA PHE A 103 -5.26 -5.50 -5.11
C PHE A 103 -5.55 -4.82 -3.76
N CYS A 104 -6.81 -4.45 -3.51
CA CYS A 104 -7.22 -3.86 -2.24
C CYS A 104 -7.05 -4.82 -1.04
N ARG A 105 -7.04 -6.14 -1.28
CA ARG A 105 -6.85 -7.17 -0.24
C ARG A 105 -5.40 -7.59 -0.05
N GLY A 106 -4.45 -7.01 -0.79
CA GLY A 106 -3.04 -7.40 -0.74
C GLY A 106 -2.78 -8.84 -1.16
N SER A 107 -3.71 -9.46 -1.91
CA SER A 107 -3.60 -10.84 -2.39
C SER A 107 -3.10 -10.94 -3.84
N VAL A 108 -2.52 -9.85 -4.34
CA VAL A 108 -1.70 -9.85 -5.55
C VAL A 108 -0.30 -10.31 -5.12
N PRO A 109 0.20 -11.45 -5.67
CA PRO A 109 1.51 -11.97 -5.32
C PRO A 109 2.65 -11.04 -5.73
#